data_AF-A0A6B1BMJ6-F1
#
_entry.id   AF-A0A6B1BMJ6-F1
#
_cell.length_a   1.000
_cell.length_b   1.000
_cell.length_c   1.000
_cell.angle_alpha   90.00
_cell.angle_beta   90.00
_cell.angle_gamma   90.00
#
_symmetry.space_group_name_H-M   'P 1'
#
loop_
_entity.id
_entity.type
_entity.pdbx_description
1 polymer ?
#
loop_
_entity_poly.entity_id
_entity_poly.type
_entity_poly.pdbx_seq_one_letter_code
_entity_poly.pdbx_strand_id
1 'polypeptide(L)'
;MGRAIFGETRNHEQKWRLHQVLIVCQTLLWLWLFVGFVTVDAQERPRVVRTSPENGAMSVDPATNELRVTFDQPMVTSGYSFVGGGPTFPEVVGRPQWISNTTIVLPIRLKPDHAYWLSINSDRYQNFRGTNGLPAVPYPISFRTAPSGTVDSLSQELNRESLKQLRSAIEDRYSHRDLRGVDWDARFAEFESRLIDAKTRAQFATLAGQLLEIARDIHIWLKVGDETFASFRRSISPNVDLDLIKKTVSGFRSVNDVVATGRFQDGPAYLMIGTW
;
A
#
# COMPACT_ATOMS: atom_id res chain seq x y z
N MET A 1 -43.03 -18.47 76.27
CA MET A 1 -42.31 -17.55 77.19
C MET A 1 -41.86 -16.36 76.34
N GLY A 2 -42.63 -15.27 76.17
CA GLY A 2 -43.02 -14.19 77.10
C GLY A 2 -42.46 -12.89 76.47
N ARG A 3 -43.11 -11.73 76.27
CA ARG A 3 -44.33 -11.02 76.71
C ARG A 3 -44.88 -10.26 75.48
N ALA A 4 -46.19 -10.20 75.17
CA ALA A 4 -47.18 -9.14 75.51
C ALA A 4 -46.61 -7.68 75.44
N ILE A 5 -47.25 -6.69 74.80
CA ILE A 5 -48.49 -6.00 75.24
C ILE A 5 -49.00 -5.03 74.14
N PHE A 6 -50.34 -5.04 73.94
CA PHE A 6 -51.34 -4.00 73.61
C PHE A 6 -50.98 -2.67 72.91
N GLY A 7 -51.95 -2.19 72.11
CA GLY A 7 -52.18 -0.75 71.95
C GLY A 7 -53.09 -0.33 70.79
N GLU A 8 -54.35 -0.72 70.81
CA GLU A 8 -55.39 -0.17 69.93
C GLU A 8 -55.93 1.14 70.52
N THR A 9 -55.88 2.24 69.76
CA THR A 9 -56.82 3.37 69.90
C THR A 9 -56.85 4.20 68.62
N ARG A 10 -58.06 4.36 68.08
CA ARG A 10 -58.76 5.64 67.77
C ARG A 10 -57.89 6.77 67.19
N ASN A 11 -58.35 7.61 66.27
CA ASN A 11 -59.60 7.84 65.56
C ASN A 11 -59.35 9.21 64.90
N HIS A 12 -60.06 9.52 63.82
CA HIS A 12 -60.29 10.87 63.33
C HIS A 12 -59.05 11.65 62.85
N GLU A 13 -59.07 12.44 61.80
CA GLU A 13 -60.02 12.80 60.76
C GLU A 13 -59.26 13.91 60.00
N GLN A 14 -59.83 14.39 58.88
CA GLN A 14 -59.64 15.78 58.45
C GLN A 14 -58.25 16.14 57.86
N LYS A 15 -58.11 16.90 56.77
CA LYS A 15 -59.02 17.73 55.97
C LYS A 15 -58.24 18.12 54.71
N TRP A 16 -58.95 18.09 53.58
CA TRP A 16 -58.97 19.14 52.54
C TRP A 16 -57.65 19.69 51.95
N ARG A 17 -57.48 19.37 50.66
CA ARG A 17 -57.51 20.30 49.51
C ARG A 17 -56.25 21.12 49.15
N LEU A 18 -55.98 21.06 47.84
CA LEU A 18 -55.63 22.13 46.89
C LEU A 18 -54.18 22.14 46.33
N HIS A 19 -54.17 21.84 45.03
CA HIS A 19 -53.42 22.51 43.94
C HIS A 19 -51.96 22.15 43.66
N GLN A 20 -51.67 22.26 42.35
CA GLN A 20 -50.38 22.47 41.67
C GLN A 20 -49.70 21.17 41.17
N VAL A 21 -49.27 20.94 39.92
CA VAL A 21 -48.97 21.71 38.68
C VAL A 21 -48.82 20.65 37.56
N LEU A 22 -49.57 20.69 36.45
CA LEU A 22 -49.20 21.10 35.08
C LEU A 22 -48.14 20.24 34.32
N ILE A 23 -48.34 20.11 32.99
CA ILE A 23 -47.42 19.67 31.88
C ILE A 23 -47.63 18.20 31.41
N VAL A 24 -48.45 17.90 30.40
CA VAL A 24 -48.35 18.07 28.91
C VAL A 24 -47.85 16.80 28.20
N CYS A 25 -48.71 16.26 27.33
CA CYS A 25 -48.44 15.60 26.03
C CYS A 25 -47.44 14.42 25.98
N GLN A 26 -47.91 13.22 25.59
CA GLN A 26 -47.47 12.57 24.33
C GLN A 26 -48.07 11.16 24.16
N THR A 27 -48.62 10.97 22.97
CA THR A 27 -48.94 9.71 22.31
C THR A 27 -47.67 8.88 22.11
N LEU A 28 -47.52 7.75 22.80
CA LEU A 28 -46.43 6.80 22.58
C LEU A 28 -46.79 5.84 21.45
N LEU A 29 -46.51 6.30 20.22
CA LEU A 29 -46.42 5.45 19.03
C LEU A 29 -45.11 4.64 19.15
N TRP A 30 -45.24 3.33 19.33
CA TRP A 30 -44.12 2.40 19.21
C TRP A 30 -43.72 2.29 17.73
N LEU A 31 -42.75 3.10 17.31
CA LEU A 31 -42.00 2.87 16.09
C LEU A 31 -40.53 2.70 16.47
N TRP A 32 -40.10 1.44 16.60
CA TRP A 32 -38.69 1.10 16.64
C TRP A 32 -38.09 1.42 15.26
N LEU A 33 -37.55 2.62 15.12
CA LEU A 33 -36.61 2.97 14.07
C LEU A 33 -35.31 2.20 14.35
N PHE A 34 -35.21 0.97 13.85
CA PHE A 34 -33.91 0.38 13.54
C PHE A 34 -33.31 1.23 12.41
N VAL A 35 -32.65 2.33 12.76
CA VAL A 35 -31.66 2.95 11.89
C VAL A 35 -30.50 1.97 11.87
N GLY A 36 -30.57 1.00 10.94
CA GLY A 36 -29.40 0.23 10.58
C GLY A 36 -28.35 1.21 10.12
N PHE A 37 -27.27 1.34 10.89
CA PHE A 37 -26.04 1.90 10.36
C PHE A 37 -25.62 0.98 9.22
N VAL A 38 -25.95 1.36 7.98
CA VAL A 38 -25.28 0.82 6.82
C VAL A 38 -23.86 1.35 6.93
N THR A 39 -22.97 0.53 7.45
CA THR A 39 -21.54 0.76 7.26
C THR A 39 -21.31 0.71 5.76
N VAL A 40 -21.13 1.88 5.14
CA VAL A 40 -20.57 1.97 3.80
C VAL A 40 -19.15 1.43 3.94
N ASP A 41 -18.99 0.15 3.64
CA ASP A 41 -17.68 -0.46 3.56
C ASP A 41 -16.92 0.28 2.46
N ALA A 42 -15.84 0.96 2.83
CA ALA A 42 -15.03 1.71 1.89
C ALA A 42 -14.37 0.69 0.96
N GLN A 43 -15.01 0.41 -0.17
CA GLN A 43 -14.62 -0.68 -1.03
C GLN A 43 -13.16 -0.50 -1.50
N GLU A 44 -12.29 -1.45 -1.14
CA GLU A 44 -10.86 -1.30 -1.35
C GLU A 44 -10.48 -1.42 -2.84
N ARG A 45 -9.53 -0.59 -3.26
CA ARG A 45 -8.94 -0.65 -4.61
C ARG A 45 -7.98 -1.86 -4.67
N PRO A 46 -8.02 -2.65 -5.76
CA PRO A 46 -7.04 -3.73 -5.96
C PRO A 46 -5.61 -3.22 -5.91
N ARG A 47 -4.70 -4.03 -5.38
CA ARG A 47 -3.26 -3.76 -5.34
C ARG A 47 -2.49 -4.92 -5.94
N VAL A 48 -1.37 -4.61 -6.57
CA VAL A 48 -0.40 -5.62 -6.98
C VAL A 48 0.32 -6.12 -5.72
N VAL A 49 0.27 -7.42 -5.48
CA VAL A 49 0.94 -8.08 -4.35
C VAL A 49 2.21 -8.80 -4.76
N ARG A 50 2.36 -9.13 -6.05
CA ARG A 50 3.54 -9.82 -6.57
C ARG A 50 3.75 -9.57 -8.05
N THR A 51 5.01 -9.45 -8.45
CA THR A 51 5.44 -9.48 -9.85
C THR A 51 6.54 -10.53 -10.06
N SER A 52 6.62 -11.06 -11.28
CA SER A 52 7.77 -11.84 -11.75
C SER A 52 8.09 -11.40 -13.18
N PRO A 53 9.24 -10.78 -13.47
CA PRO A 53 10.31 -10.42 -12.54
C PRO A 53 9.86 -9.56 -11.35
N GLU A 54 10.55 -9.72 -10.23
CA GLU A 54 10.27 -8.94 -9.02
C GLU A 54 10.59 -7.46 -9.26
N ASN A 55 9.74 -6.57 -8.75
CA ASN A 55 9.95 -5.14 -8.87
C ASN A 55 11.21 -4.72 -8.10
N GLY A 56 12.17 -4.14 -8.79
CA GLY A 56 13.49 -3.76 -8.25
C GLY A 56 14.58 -4.81 -8.47
N ALA A 57 14.29 -5.96 -9.08
CA ALA A 57 15.31 -6.98 -9.35
C ALA A 57 16.42 -6.44 -10.27
N MET A 58 17.69 -6.70 -9.92
CA MET A 58 18.85 -6.14 -10.64
C MET A 58 19.58 -7.15 -11.54
N SER A 59 19.22 -8.42 -11.45
CA SER A 59 19.89 -9.51 -12.17
C SER A 59 18.88 -10.49 -12.75
N VAL A 60 17.84 -9.96 -13.40
CA VAL A 60 16.83 -10.77 -14.08
C VAL A 60 17.47 -11.53 -15.23
N ASP A 61 17.16 -12.82 -15.37
CA ASP A 61 17.62 -13.61 -16.52
C ASP A 61 17.05 -13.01 -17.82
N PRO A 62 17.88 -12.58 -18.79
CA PRO A 62 17.42 -12.08 -20.09
C PRO A 62 16.57 -13.09 -20.87
N ALA A 63 16.67 -14.38 -20.56
CA ALA A 63 15.83 -15.43 -21.14
C ALA A 63 14.40 -15.46 -20.58
N THR A 64 14.11 -14.66 -19.54
CA THR A 64 12.75 -14.49 -19.01
C THR A 64 11.83 -13.97 -20.12
N ASN A 65 10.78 -14.73 -20.41
CA ASN A 65 9.90 -14.51 -21.56
C ASN A 65 8.49 -14.04 -21.16
N GLU A 66 8.25 -13.82 -19.86
CA GLU A 66 6.97 -13.37 -19.36
C GLU A 66 7.12 -12.41 -18.17
N LEU A 67 6.23 -11.42 -18.12
CA LEU A 67 5.94 -10.65 -16.91
C LEU A 67 4.62 -11.15 -16.31
N ARG A 68 4.67 -11.63 -15.09
CA ARG A 68 3.51 -12.07 -14.30
C ARG A 68 3.17 -11.02 -13.25
N VAL A 69 1.89 -10.69 -13.12
CA VAL A 69 1.38 -9.72 -12.15
C VAL A 69 0.23 -10.36 -11.38
N THR A 70 0.30 -10.34 -10.05
CA THR A 70 -0.73 -10.89 -9.15
C THR A 70 -1.32 -9.80 -8.29
N PHE A 71 -2.66 -9.77 -8.21
CA PHE A 71 -3.45 -8.84 -7.43
C PHE A 71 -3.95 -9.47 -6.12
N ASP A 72 -4.25 -8.66 -5.12
CA ASP A 72 -4.83 -9.06 -3.83
C ASP A 72 -6.30 -9.51 -3.91
N GLN A 73 -7.00 -9.17 -4.98
CA GLN A 73 -8.42 -9.47 -5.14
C GLN A 73 -8.78 -9.84 -6.59
N PRO A 74 -9.94 -10.52 -6.80
CA PRO A 74 -10.40 -10.87 -8.14
C PRO A 74 -10.59 -9.65 -9.06
N MET A 75 -10.17 -9.82 -10.31
CA MET A 75 -10.10 -8.78 -11.33
C MET A 75 -11.08 -9.05 -12.48
N VAL A 76 -11.49 -7.97 -13.16
CA VAL A 76 -12.18 -8.05 -14.44
C VAL A 76 -11.16 -8.45 -15.51
N THR A 77 -11.42 -9.58 -16.19
CA THR A 77 -10.45 -10.19 -17.11
C THR A 77 -10.57 -9.69 -18.56
N SER A 78 -11.55 -8.84 -18.87
CA SER A 78 -11.81 -8.32 -20.22
C SER A 78 -10.93 -7.13 -20.62
N GLY A 79 -10.12 -6.59 -19.71
CA GLY A 79 -9.26 -5.43 -19.96
C GLY A 79 -7.95 -5.49 -19.18
N TYR A 80 -6.98 -4.67 -19.63
CA TYR A 80 -5.70 -4.46 -18.96
C TYR A 80 -5.11 -3.10 -19.34
N SER A 81 -4.18 -2.59 -18.54
CA SER A 81 -3.40 -1.38 -18.84
C SER A 81 -1.96 -1.52 -18.37
N PHE A 82 -1.12 -2.07 -19.25
CA PHE A 82 0.34 -1.98 -19.14
C PHE A 82 0.78 -0.65 -19.74
N VAL A 83 1.23 0.27 -18.91
CA VAL A 83 1.53 1.65 -19.28
C VAL A 83 3.02 1.86 -19.35
N GLY A 84 3.47 2.60 -20.37
CA GLY A 84 4.86 3.01 -20.54
C GLY A 84 5.18 3.28 -21.99
N GLY A 85 6.44 3.09 -22.37
CA GLY A 85 6.91 3.25 -23.74
C GLY A 85 8.41 3.56 -23.79
N GLY A 86 8.92 3.80 -25.00
CA GLY A 86 10.33 4.13 -25.21
C GLY A 86 11.28 2.93 -25.03
N PRO A 87 12.60 3.19 -24.94
CA PRO A 87 13.63 2.15 -24.98
C PRO A 87 13.67 1.27 -23.72
N THR A 88 13.06 1.69 -22.61
CA THR A 88 13.00 0.93 -21.36
C THR A 88 11.72 0.11 -21.22
N PHE A 89 10.76 0.22 -22.15
CA PHE A 89 9.58 -0.64 -22.14
C PHE A 89 9.93 -2.03 -22.71
N PRO A 90 9.53 -3.14 -22.06
CA PRO A 90 9.78 -4.48 -22.58
C PRO A 90 9.17 -4.68 -23.97
N GLU A 91 9.86 -5.42 -24.85
CA GLU A 91 9.27 -5.81 -26.13
C GLU A 91 8.13 -6.79 -25.87
N VAL A 92 6.90 -6.42 -26.19
CA VAL A 92 5.73 -7.29 -26.03
C VAL A 92 5.60 -8.17 -27.26
N VAL A 93 5.71 -9.48 -27.06
CA VAL A 93 5.74 -10.48 -28.16
C VAL A 93 4.46 -11.31 -28.26
N GLY A 94 3.45 -11.02 -27.43
CA GLY A 94 2.18 -11.73 -27.43
C GLY A 94 1.08 -10.96 -26.68
N ARG A 95 -0.14 -11.48 -26.74
CA ARG A 95 -1.28 -10.88 -26.04
C ARG A 95 -1.25 -11.25 -24.55
N PRO A 96 -1.51 -10.31 -23.64
CA PRO A 96 -1.70 -10.63 -22.23
C PRO A 96 -2.78 -11.69 -22.01
N GLN A 97 -2.54 -12.61 -21.10
CA GLN A 97 -3.46 -13.69 -20.74
C GLN A 97 -3.71 -13.72 -19.24
N TRP A 98 -4.99 -13.76 -18.84
CA TRP A 98 -5.36 -14.06 -17.46
C TRP A 98 -5.26 -15.57 -17.25
N ILE A 99 -4.38 -15.99 -16.36
CA ILE A 99 -4.20 -17.41 -16.01
C ILE A 99 -4.99 -17.81 -14.75
N SER A 100 -5.52 -16.82 -14.04
CA SER A 100 -6.47 -16.94 -12.94
C SER A 100 -7.30 -15.65 -12.87
N ASN A 101 -8.25 -15.56 -11.93
CA ASN A 101 -8.99 -14.31 -11.68
C ASN A 101 -8.17 -13.24 -10.94
N THR A 102 -6.94 -13.54 -10.52
CA THR A 102 -6.05 -12.62 -9.80
C THR A 102 -4.68 -12.45 -10.47
N THR A 103 -4.37 -13.21 -11.52
CA THR A 103 -3.04 -13.22 -12.15
C THR A 103 -3.13 -13.08 -13.66
N ILE A 104 -2.41 -12.09 -14.19
CA ILE A 104 -2.20 -11.87 -15.63
C ILE A 104 -0.74 -12.10 -16.00
N VAL A 105 -0.51 -12.61 -17.20
CA VAL A 105 0.80 -12.83 -17.80
C VAL A 105 0.91 -12.03 -19.10
N LEU A 106 1.98 -11.24 -19.22
CA LEU A 106 2.36 -10.50 -20.42
C LEU A 106 3.58 -11.17 -21.06
N PRO A 107 3.47 -11.77 -22.26
CA PRO A 107 4.61 -12.31 -22.97
C PRO A 107 5.57 -11.18 -23.41
N ILE A 108 6.83 -11.27 -23.04
CA ILE A 108 7.86 -10.25 -23.30
C ILE A 108 9.14 -10.86 -23.86
N ARG A 109 9.97 -10.03 -24.49
CA ARG A 109 11.37 -10.34 -24.78
C ARG A 109 12.27 -9.29 -24.11
N LEU A 110 13.33 -9.78 -23.48
CA LEU A 110 14.28 -8.95 -22.76
C LEU A 110 15.66 -9.01 -23.42
N LYS A 111 16.36 -7.87 -23.37
CA LYS A 111 17.75 -7.71 -23.76
C LYS A 111 18.62 -7.91 -22.53
N PRO A 112 19.83 -8.45 -22.67
CA PRO A 112 20.81 -8.44 -21.59
C PRO A 112 21.26 -7.03 -21.23
N ASP A 113 21.75 -6.88 -20.00
CA ASP A 113 22.30 -5.63 -19.45
C ASP A 113 21.41 -4.39 -19.63
N HIS A 114 20.09 -4.57 -19.53
CA HIS A 114 19.12 -3.56 -19.89
C HIS A 114 18.17 -3.26 -18.74
N ALA A 115 17.98 -1.97 -18.47
CA ALA A 115 17.01 -1.49 -17.49
C ALA A 115 15.63 -1.38 -18.13
N TYR A 116 14.65 -1.99 -17.48
CA TYR A 116 13.26 -2.00 -17.90
C TYR A 116 12.36 -1.24 -16.92
N TRP A 117 11.34 -0.59 -17.47
CA TRP A 117 10.30 0.10 -16.72
C TRP A 117 8.94 -0.01 -17.42
N LEU A 118 7.90 -0.21 -16.62
CA LEU A 118 6.49 -0.10 -17.02
C LEU A 118 5.63 0.17 -15.78
N SER A 119 4.33 0.39 -15.94
CA SER A 119 3.39 0.51 -14.82
C SER A 119 2.12 -0.29 -15.05
N ILE A 120 1.56 -0.84 -13.98
CA ILE A 120 0.20 -1.36 -13.93
C ILE A 120 -0.71 -0.18 -13.64
N ASN A 121 -1.58 0.15 -14.59
CA ASN A 121 -2.35 1.40 -14.60
C ASN A 121 -1.47 2.68 -14.53
N SER A 122 -2.11 3.84 -14.70
CA SER A 122 -1.63 5.18 -14.40
C SER A 122 -2.83 6.07 -14.08
N ASP A 123 -2.61 7.35 -13.79
CA ASP A 123 -3.70 8.31 -13.57
C ASP A 123 -4.66 8.38 -14.77
N ARG A 124 -4.15 8.17 -15.99
CA ARG A 124 -4.91 8.23 -17.23
C ARG A 124 -5.41 6.87 -17.73
N TYR A 125 -4.65 5.80 -17.54
CA TYR A 125 -4.96 4.46 -18.08
C TYR A 125 -5.23 3.50 -16.93
N GLN A 126 -6.49 3.06 -16.77
CA GLN A 126 -6.94 2.45 -15.51
C GLN A 126 -7.62 1.07 -15.68
N ASN A 127 -7.36 0.33 -16.76
CA ASN A 127 -8.16 -0.85 -17.10
C ASN A 127 -7.61 -2.19 -16.59
N PHE A 128 -6.77 -2.17 -15.56
CA PHE A 128 -6.85 -3.19 -14.51
C PHE A 128 -7.87 -2.76 -13.45
N ARG A 129 -8.95 -3.51 -13.30
CA ARG A 129 -10.06 -3.21 -12.38
C ARG A 129 -10.46 -4.44 -11.57
N GLY A 130 -10.84 -4.22 -10.32
CA GLY A 130 -11.47 -5.25 -9.50
C GLY A 130 -12.88 -5.56 -9.98
N THR A 131 -13.42 -6.68 -9.53
CA THR A 131 -14.84 -7.03 -9.75
C THR A 131 -15.82 -6.01 -9.13
N ASN A 132 -15.34 -5.18 -8.21
CA ASN A 132 -16.04 -4.03 -7.64
C ASN A 132 -16.07 -2.79 -8.57
N GLY A 133 -15.48 -2.87 -9.76
CA GLY A 133 -15.42 -1.77 -10.74
C GLY A 133 -14.34 -0.72 -10.46
N LEU A 134 -13.70 -0.76 -9.28
CA LEU A 134 -12.63 0.17 -8.92
C LEU A 134 -11.32 -0.18 -9.64
N PRO A 135 -10.57 0.82 -10.12
CA PRO A 135 -9.28 0.58 -10.74
C PRO A 135 -8.23 0.17 -9.70
N ALA A 136 -7.35 -0.75 -10.11
CA ALA A 136 -6.17 -1.07 -9.32
C ALA A 136 -5.30 0.17 -9.11
N VAL A 137 -4.72 0.30 -7.91
CA VAL A 137 -3.78 1.38 -7.59
C VAL A 137 -2.60 1.32 -8.59
N PRO A 138 -2.20 2.46 -9.20
CA PRO A 138 -1.04 2.48 -10.08
C PRO A 138 0.21 1.87 -9.44
N TYR A 139 0.88 0.98 -10.17
CA TYR A 139 2.03 0.24 -9.66
C TYR A 139 3.17 0.25 -10.68
N PRO A 140 4.15 1.18 -10.54
CA PRO A 140 5.35 1.19 -11.34
C PRO A 140 6.24 -0.02 -11.05
N ILE A 141 6.68 -0.69 -12.11
CA ILE A 141 7.58 -1.83 -12.11
C ILE A 141 8.88 -1.41 -12.80
N SER A 142 10.01 -1.66 -12.16
CA SER A 142 11.32 -1.53 -12.80
C SER A 142 12.20 -2.72 -12.47
N PHE A 143 13.00 -3.21 -13.40
CA PHE A 143 14.00 -4.24 -13.14
C PHE A 143 15.14 -4.11 -14.14
N ARG A 144 16.30 -4.71 -13.85
CA ARG A 144 17.44 -4.79 -14.75
C ARG A 144 17.76 -6.25 -15.05
N THR A 145 18.07 -6.54 -16.31
CA THR A 145 18.54 -7.85 -16.72
C THR A 145 20.03 -8.01 -16.50
N ALA A 146 20.46 -9.24 -16.23
CA ALA A 146 21.87 -9.58 -16.16
C ALA A 146 22.56 -9.33 -17.52
N PRO A 147 23.86 -8.98 -17.54
CA PRO A 147 24.60 -8.83 -18.78
C PRO A 147 24.80 -10.16 -19.50
N SER A 148 24.99 -10.10 -20.82
CA SER A 148 25.39 -11.26 -21.63
C SER A 148 26.91 -11.36 -21.65
N GLY A 149 27.45 -12.43 -21.09
CA GLY A 149 28.89 -12.72 -21.11
C GLY A 149 29.47 -12.96 -19.72
N THR A 150 30.80 -12.98 -19.64
CA THR A 150 31.52 -13.16 -18.37
C THR A 150 31.34 -11.92 -17.51
N VAL A 151 30.43 -11.99 -16.55
CA VAL A 151 30.32 -10.99 -15.49
C VAL A 151 31.49 -11.22 -14.54
N ASP A 152 32.13 -10.16 -14.06
CA ASP A 152 33.16 -10.27 -13.02
C ASP A 152 32.59 -11.07 -11.84
N SER A 153 33.06 -12.31 -11.71
CA SER A 153 32.57 -13.21 -10.68
C SER A 153 32.99 -12.66 -9.33
N LEU A 154 32.04 -12.44 -8.43
CA LEU A 154 32.35 -12.11 -7.06
C LEU A 154 32.95 -13.32 -6.36
N SER A 155 34.06 -13.11 -5.65
CA SER A 155 34.60 -14.12 -4.76
C SER A 155 33.74 -14.19 -3.50
N GLN A 156 33.56 -15.40 -2.95
CA GLN A 156 32.89 -15.57 -1.66
C GLN A 156 33.54 -14.73 -0.55
N GLU A 157 34.85 -14.50 -0.63
CA GLU A 157 35.57 -13.68 0.34
C GLU A 157 35.15 -12.21 0.28
N LEU A 158 35.05 -11.64 -0.92
CA LEU A 158 34.54 -10.28 -1.09
C LEU A 158 33.07 -10.17 -0.66
N ASN A 159 32.27 -11.22 -0.90
CA ASN A 159 30.88 -11.27 -0.44
C ASN A 159 30.79 -11.29 1.09
N ARG A 160 31.62 -12.06 1.79
CA ARG A 160 31.67 -12.08 3.26
C ARG A 160 32.03 -10.71 3.82
N GLU A 161 33.00 -10.05 3.21
CA GLU A 161 33.40 -8.70 3.65
C GLU A 161 32.30 -7.67 3.40
N SER A 162 31.67 -7.73 2.23
CA SER A 162 30.52 -6.87 1.90
C SER A 162 29.34 -7.11 2.84
N LEU A 163 29.09 -8.37 3.23
CA LEU A 163 28.04 -8.74 4.18
C LEU A 163 28.32 -8.18 5.57
N LYS A 164 29.57 -8.23 6.06
CA LYS A 164 29.97 -7.60 7.32
C LYS A 164 29.73 -6.09 7.30
N GLN A 165 30.11 -5.43 6.21
CA GLN A 165 29.90 -3.98 6.06
C GLN A 165 28.41 -3.62 6.00
N LEU A 166 27.60 -4.41 5.30
CA LEU A 166 26.15 -4.25 5.28
C LEU A 166 25.56 -4.40 6.69
N ARG A 167 25.99 -5.42 7.44
CA ARG A 167 25.54 -5.63 8.82
C ARG A 167 25.91 -4.47 9.73
N SER A 168 27.17 -4.02 9.71
CA SER A 168 27.61 -2.84 10.47
C SER A 168 26.86 -1.57 10.07
N ALA A 169 26.53 -1.38 8.79
CA ALA A 169 25.71 -0.24 8.37
C ALA A 169 24.31 -0.25 9.02
N ILE A 170 23.71 -1.43 9.18
CA ILE A 170 22.39 -1.58 9.83
C ILE A 170 22.49 -1.51 11.35
N GLU A 171 23.51 -2.11 11.95
CA GLU A 171 23.67 -2.14 13.40
C GLU A 171 24.15 -0.81 13.97
N ASP A 172 25.11 -0.16 13.31
CA ASP A 172 25.83 0.97 13.90
C ASP A 172 25.38 2.33 13.36
N ARG A 173 24.79 2.37 12.16
CA ARG A 173 24.53 3.64 11.44
C ARG A 173 23.07 3.87 11.08
N TYR A 174 22.26 2.83 11.01
CA TYR A 174 20.86 2.98 10.60
C TYR A 174 20.00 3.47 11.76
N SER A 175 19.62 4.74 11.73
CA SER A 175 18.89 5.41 12.82
C SER A 175 17.52 4.81 13.15
N HIS A 176 16.89 4.09 12.22
CA HIS A 176 15.58 3.47 12.42
C HIS A 176 15.67 1.94 12.58
N ARG A 177 16.86 1.38 12.87
CA ARG A 177 17.09 -0.05 13.06
C ARG A 177 16.01 -0.73 13.90
N ASP A 178 15.65 -0.12 15.02
CA ASP A 178 14.75 -0.72 16.01
C ASP A 178 13.28 -0.31 15.83
N LEU A 179 12.98 0.62 14.91
CA LEU A 179 11.65 1.22 14.75
C LEU A 179 10.53 0.21 14.49
N ARG A 180 10.88 -0.93 13.88
CA ARG A 180 9.93 -1.96 13.43
C ARG A 180 10.06 -3.28 14.22
N GLY A 181 10.92 -3.33 15.23
CA GLY A 181 11.16 -4.56 15.99
C GLY A 181 11.65 -5.73 15.12
N VAL A 182 12.44 -5.43 14.08
CA VAL A 182 13.01 -6.45 13.19
C VAL A 182 14.08 -7.23 13.95
N ASP A 183 13.97 -8.55 13.93
CA ASP A 183 15.04 -9.44 14.34
C ASP A 183 16.11 -9.48 13.23
N TRP A 184 17.05 -8.54 13.31
CA TRP A 184 18.11 -8.39 12.32
C TRP A 184 19.04 -9.60 12.29
N ASP A 185 19.32 -10.22 13.43
CA ASP A 185 20.21 -11.38 13.49
C ASP A 185 19.61 -12.57 12.75
N ALA A 186 18.33 -12.87 13.00
CA ALA A 186 17.61 -13.89 12.25
C ALA A 186 17.51 -13.55 10.76
N ARG A 187 17.26 -12.27 10.43
CA ARG A 187 17.14 -11.84 9.04
C ARG A 187 18.46 -11.95 8.26
N PHE A 188 19.58 -11.59 8.87
CA PHE A 188 20.91 -11.78 8.26
C PHE A 188 21.23 -13.27 8.10
N ALA A 189 20.94 -14.10 9.11
CA ALA A 189 21.17 -15.55 9.03
C ALA A 189 20.37 -16.22 7.90
N GLU A 190 19.14 -15.78 7.64
CA GLU A 190 18.31 -16.27 6.52
C GLU A 190 18.94 -16.01 5.14
N PHE A 191 19.68 -14.91 4.99
CA PHE A 191 20.23 -14.47 3.71
C PHE A 191 21.73 -14.77 3.53
N GLU A 192 22.43 -15.10 4.61
CA GLU A 192 23.89 -15.20 4.65
C GLU A 192 24.45 -16.10 3.54
N SER A 193 23.96 -17.34 3.44
CA SER A 193 24.45 -18.29 2.43
C SER A 193 24.23 -17.77 1.00
N ARG A 194 23.03 -17.25 0.72
CA ARG A 194 22.66 -16.71 -0.60
C ARG A 194 23.53 -15.50 -0.97
N LEU A 195 23.82 -14.62 0.00
CA LEU A 195 24.68 -13.45 -0.19
C LEU A 195 26.13 -13.85 -0.42
N ILE A 196 26.66 -14.80 0.35
CA ILE A 196 28.01 -15.33 0.17
C ILE A 196 28.15 -16.02 -1.18
N ASP A 197 27.13 -16.74 -1.64
CA ASP A 197 27.16 -17.49 -2.90
C ASP A 197 26.82 -16.67 -4.15
N ALA A 198 26.44 -15.40 -3.98
CA ALA A 198 26.12 -14.49 -5.07
C ALA A 198 27.28 -14.39 -6.06
N LYS A 199 27.00 -14.64 -7.34
CA LYS A 199 28.02 -14.69 -8.41
C LYS A 199 28.36 -13.33 -8.97
N THR A 200 27.46 -12.36 -8.85
CA THR A 200 27.62 -11.02 -9.42
C THR A 200 27.25 -9.94 -8.42
N ARG A 201 27.79 -8.72 -8.61
CA ARG A 201 27.41 -7.54 -7.80
C ARG A 201 25.92 -7.27 -7.84
N ALA A 202 25.30 -7.42 -9.01
CA ALA A 202 23.86 -7.24 -9.18
C ALA A 202 23.04 -8.30 -8.41
N GLN A 203 23.50 -9.55 -8.37
CA GLN A 203 22.85 -10.60 -7.59
C GLN A 203 22.98 -10.32 -6.08
N PHE A 204 24.17 -9.96 -5.60
CA PHE A 204 24.39 -9.59 -4.19
C PHE A 204 23.49 -8.42 -3.80
N ALA A 205 23.44 -7.38 -4.63
CA ALA A 205 22.58 -6.22 -4.45
C ALA A 205 21.09 -6.55 -4.39
N THR A 206 20.62 -7.43 -5.28
CA THR A 206 19.20 -7.87 -5.27
C THR A 206 18.88 -8.56 -3.95
N LEU A 207 19.74 -9.48 -3.50
CA LEU A 207 19.57 -10.20 -2.24
C LEU A 207 19.66 -9.27 -1.02
N ALA A 208 20.56 -8.29 -1.04
CA ALA A 208 20.68 -7.27 0.00
C ALA A 208 19.42 -6.38 0.05
N GLY A 209 18.86 -6.01 -1.10
CA GLY A 209 17.58 -5.29 -1.16
C GLY A 209 16.45 -6.10 -0.53
N GLN A 210 16.31 -7.38 -0.89
CA GLN A 210 15.33 -8.29 -0.29
C GLN A 210 15.52 -8.47 1.22
N LEU A 211 16.77 -8.55 1.69
CA LEU A 211 17.09 -8.60 3.12
C LEU A 211 16.52 -7.37 3.83
N LEU A 212 16.77 -6.19 3.27
CA LEU A 212 16.43 -4.88 3.85
C LEU A 212 14.96 -4.48 3.70
N GLU A 213 14.20 -5.12 2.80
CA GLU A 213 12.79 -4.79 2.51
C GLU A 213 11.92 -4.75 3.78
N ILE A 214 12.23 -5.61 4.76
CA ILE A 214 11.50 -5.70 6.03
C ILE A 214 11.57 -4.39 6.87
N ALA A 215 12.59 -3.55 6.66
CA ALA A 215 12.66 -2.23 7.27
C ALA A 215 11.50 -1.32 6.81
N ARG A 216 10.96 -1.58 5.62
CA ARG A 216 9.92 -0.78 4.97
C ARG A 216 10.28 0.71 4.91
N ASP A 217 11.56 1.00 4.68
CA ASP A 217 12.12 2.34 4.67
C ASP A 217 12.53 2.77 3.26
N ILE A 218 11.89 3.83 2.77
CA ILE A 218 12.15 4.39 1.44
C ILE A 218 13.50 5.12 1.35
N HIS A 219 14.18 5.34 2.48
CA HIS A 219 15.45 6.09 2.53
C HIS A 219 16.68 5.19 2.54
N ILE A 220 16.50 3.86 2.56
CA ILE A 220 17.61 2.92 2.42
C ILE A 220 17.81 2.64 0.93
N TRP A 221 18.95 3.10 0.43
CA TRP A 221 19.37 2.93 -0.96
C TRP A 221 20.60 2.03 -1.03
N LEU A 222 20.64 1.20 -2.06
CA LEU A 222 21.82 0.41 -2.41
C LEU A 222 22.39 0.96 -3.71
N LYS A 223 23.73 1.01 -3.77
CA LYS A 223 24.47 1.52 -4.93
C LYS A 223 25.37 0.42 -5.49
N VAL A 224 25.27 0.16 -6.80
CA VAL A 224 26.10 -0.81 -7.53
C VAL A 224 26.72 -0.10 -8.72
N GLY A 225 28.03 0.16 -8.65
CA GLY A 225 28.68 1.04 -9.62
C GLY A 225 28.05 2.44 -9.57
N ASP A 226 27.56 2.93 -10.71
CA ASP A 226 26.87 4.22 -10.80
C ASP A 226 25.36 4.13 -10.59
N GLU A 227 24.80 2.93 -10.47
CA GLU A 227 23.36 2.72 -10.32
C GLU A 227 22.93 2.75 -8.85
N THR A 228 21.80 3.39 -8.56
CA THR A 228 21.19 3.46 -7.22
C THR A 228 19.77 2.89 -7.27
N PHE A 229 19.41 2.08 -6.29
CA PHE A 229 18.07 1.50 -6.17
C PHE A 229 17.58 1.49 -4.72
N ALA A 230 16.26 1.60 -4.56
CA ALA A 230 15.62 1.57 -3.25
C ALA A 230 15.54 0.13 -2.75
N SER A 231 15.85 -0.09 -1.47
CA SER A 231 15.57 -1.37 -0.81
C SER A 231 14.07 -1.61 -0.55
N PHE A 232 13.29 -0.54 -0.49
CA PHE A 232 11.84 -0.62 -0.32
C PHE A 232 11.15 0.52 -1.08
N ARG A 233 10.03 0.19 -1.74
CA ARG A 233 9.15 1.19 -2.34
C ARG A 233 7.79 1.15 -1.67
N ARG A 234 7.38 2.28 -1.09
CA ARG A 234 6.03 2.42 -0.53
C ARG A 234 5.04 2.70 -1.66
N SER A 235 4.04 1.84 -1.82
CA SER A 235 2.83 2.19 -2.57
C SER A 235 1.99 3.13 -1.69
N ILE A 236 2.06 4.43 -1.95
CA ILE A 236 1.22 5.42 -1.29
C ILE A 236 -0.02 5.60 -2.16
N SER A 237 -1.19 5.22 -1.65
CA SER A 237 -2.43 5.75 -2.19
C SER A 237 -2.62 7.12 -1.58
N PRO A 238 -2.69 8.20 -2.37
CA PRO A 238 -3.04 9.51 -1.84
C PRO A 238 -4.33 9.40 -1.04
N ASN A 239 -4.33 9.90 0.21
CA ASN A 239 -5.55 10.01 1.01
C ASN A 239 -6.30 11.28 0.59
N VAL A 240 -6.71 11.33 -0.68
CA VAL A 240 -7.36 12.49 -1.29
C VAL A 240 -8.51 12.03 -2.17
N ASP A 241 -9.67 12.65 -2.00
CA ASP A 241 -10.82 12.49 -2.88
C ASP A 241 -10.97 13.77 -3.72
N LEU A 242 -10.42 13.72 -4.94
CA LEU A 242 -10.45 14.85 -5.86
C LEU A 242 -11.87 15.19 -6.31
N ASP A 243 -12.79 14.23 -6.33
CA ASP A 243 -14.17 14.47 -6.74
C ASP A 243 -14.97 15.11 -5.63
N LEU A 244 -14.71 14.73 -4.37
CA LEU A 244 -15.23 15.45 -3.21
C LEU A 244 -14.67 16.87 -3.17
N ILE A 245 -13.36 17.06 -3.37
CA ILE A 245 -12.75 18.40 -3.40
C ILE A 245 -13.40 19.29 -4.46
N LYS A 246 -13.61 18.80 -5.68
CA LYS A 246 -14.30 19.56 -6.74
C LYS A 246 -15.74 19.95 -6.37
N LYS A 247 -16.43 19.14 -5.57
CA LYS A 247 -17.81 19.40 -5.12
C LYS A 247 -17.87 20.35 -3.94
N THR A 248 -16.90 20.27 -3.02
CA THR A 248 -16.92 21.00 -1.74
C THR A 248 -16.19 22.33 -1.81
N VAL A 249 -15.09 22.41 -2.56
CA VAL A 249 -14.29 23.64 -2.71
C VAL A 249 -14.86 24.47 -3.86
N SER A 250 -15.47 25.62 -3.53
CA SER A 250 -16.02 26.52 -4.54
C SER A 250 -14.93 27.12 -5.42
N GLY A 251 -15.16 27.13 -6.74
CA GLY A 251 -14.19 27.64 -7.70
C GLY A 251 -12.89 26.84 -7.78
N PHE A 252 -12.88 25.57 -7.34
CA PHE A 252 -11.72 24.70 -7.47
C PHE A 252 -11.28 24.59 -8.94
N ARG A 253 -10.05 24.97 -9.23
CA ARG A 253 -9.46 24.95 -10.57
C ARG A 253 -7.96 24.65 -10.51
N SER A 254 -7.46 23.97 -11.51
CA SER A 254 -6.02 23.85 -11.74
C SER A 254 -5.44 25.19 -12.16
N VAL A 255 -4.33 25.58 -11.55
CA VAL A 255 -3.50 26.73 -11.93
C VAL A 255 -2.43 26.28 -12.93
N ASN A 256 -1.86 25.09 -12.71
CA ASN A 256 -0.96 24.38 -13.61
C ASN A 256 -1.07 22.87 -13.35
N ASP A 257 -0.18 22.07 -13.93
CA ASP A 257 -0.20 20.61 -13.81
C ASP A 257 0.02 20.08 -12.38
N VAL A 258 0.56 20.91 -11.48
CA VAL A 258 0.92 20.54 -10.12
C VAL A 258 0.05 21.23 -9.07
N VAL A 259 -0.44 22.43 -9.37
CA VAL A 259 -1.12 23.30 -8.41
C VAL A 259 -2.57 23.48 -8.79
N ALA A 260 -3.48 23.29 -7.83
CA ALA A 260 -4.88 23.69 -7.94
C ALA A 260 -5.29 24.54 -6.73
N THR A 261 -6.26 25.43 -6.94
CA THR A 261 -6.75 26.33 -5.90
C THR A 261 -8.25 26.50 -5.97
N GLY A 262 -8.84 26.88 -4.84
CA GLY A 262 -10.23 27.30 -4.74
C GLY A 262 -10.47 27.99 -3.40
N ARG A 263 -11.74 28.17 -3.04
CA ARG A 263 -12.10 28.76 -1.76
C ARG A 263 -13.36 28.09 -1.24
N PHE A 264 -13.43 27.80 0.06
CA PHE A 264 -14.68 27.33 0.66
C PHE A 264 -15.67 28.48 0.79
N GLN A 265 -16.96 28.17 0.85
CA GLN A 265 -18.01 29.19 0.93
C GLN A 265 -17.92 30.04 2.20
N ASP A 266 -17.41 29.47 3.29
CA ASP A 266 -17.18 30.11 4.58
C ASP A 266 -15.85 30.88 4.67
N GLY A 267 -15.06 30.93 3.58
CA GLY A 267 -13.94 31.87 3.44
C GLY A 267 -12.53 31.29 3.27
N PRO A 268 -12.14 30.15 3.87
CA PRO A 268 -10.77 29.62 3.74
C PRO A 268 -10.38 29.33 2.29
N ALA A 269 -9.17 29.74 1.89
CA ALA A 269 -8.60 29.39 0.61
C ALA A 269 -8.06 27.96 0.64
N TYR A 270 -8.27 27.21 -0.44
CA TYR A 270 -7.75 25.88 -0.64
C TYR A 270 -6.58 25.92 -1.62
N LEU A 271 -5.48 25.24 -1.27
CA LEU A 271 -4.31 25.05 -2.11
C LEU A 271 -3.98 23.56 -2.14
N MET A 272 -4.02 22.97 -3.32
CA MET A 272 -3.55 21.62 -3.58
C MET A 272 -2.22 21.68 -4.32
N ILE A 273 -1.24 20.95 -3.81
CA ILE A 273 0.06 20.72 -4.45
C ILE A 273 0.14 19.21 -4.69
N GLY A 274 0.06 18.81 -5.96
CA GLY A 274 -0.03 17.40 -6.38
C GLY A 274 1.32 16.66 -6.39
N THR A 275 2.44 17.38 -6.38
CA THR A 275 3.80 16.82 -6.30
C THR A 275 4.75 17.88 -5.73
N TRP A 276 5.81 17.44 -5.06
CA TRP A 276 6.89 18.27 -4.48
C TRP A 276 8.25 17.75 -4.90
#